data_AF-A0AAE4LZ04-F1
#
_entry.id   AF-A0AAE4LZ04-F1
#
_cell.length_a   1.000
_cell.length_b   1.000
_cell.length_c   1.000
_cell.angle_alpha   90.00
_cell.angle_beta   90.00
_cell.angle_gamma   90.00
#
_symmetry.space_group_name_H-M   'P 1'
#
loop_
_entity.id
_entity.type
_entity.pdbx_description
1 polymer ?
#
loop_
_entity_poly.entity_id
_entity_poly.type
_entity_poly.pdbx_seq_one_letter_code
_entity_poly.pdbx_strand_id
1 'polypeptide(L)'
;MTEQKIPCGGHNYKAGDMKQLEENIGHVPVFFRDLAKSDPAMHEAVLKLDNYIWSDGALSRKQKKLMAIAIAASMRDDHALHAQLQGAKHLGVTMAEVEEALRVTFMLAGMPSYVYGKTEAAEIFK
;
A
#
# COMPACT_ATOMS: atom_id res chain seq x y z
N MET A 1 31.54 26.50 -13.23
CA MET A 1 30.60 25.44 -12.80
C MET A 1 29.26 26.12 -12.57
N THR A 2 28.37 25.98 -13.54
CA THR A 2 27.07 26.64 -13.59
C THR A 2 26.13 26.00 -12.58
N GLU A 3 25.59 26.81 -11.66
CA GLU A 3 24.47 26.43 -10.80
C GLU A 3 23.28 26.00 -11.66
N GLN A 4 22.99 24.70 -11.65
CA GLN A 4 21.80 24.17 -12.28
C GLN A 4 20.65 24.34 -11.29
N LYS A 5 19.91 25.45 -11.44
CA LYS A 5 18.60 25.64 -10.80
C LYS A 5 17.72 24.45 -11.13
N ILE A 6 17.41 23.62 -10.13
CA ILE A 6 16.39 22.59 -10.23
C ILE A 6 15.03 23.33 -10.12
N PRO A 7 14.20 23.35 -11.18
CA PRO A 7 12.94 24.04 -11.14
C PRO A 7 11.93 23.10 -10.46
N CYS A 8 11.98 23.01 -9.13
CA CYS A 8 10.94 22.32 -8.38
C CYS A 8 9.69 23.20 -8.42
N GLY A 9 8.85 22.92 -9.42
CA GLY A 9 7.70 23.71 -9.79
C GLY A 9 6.71 23.87 -8.65
N GLY A 10 6.26 25.11 -8.44
CA GLY A 10 5.16 25.40 -7.54
C GLY A 10 3.87 24.80 -8.06
N HIS A 11 3.38 23.77 -7.39
CA HIS A 11 2.02 23.28 -7.55
C HIS A 11 1.41 23.06 -6.16
N ASN A 12 0.28 23.72 -5.92
CA ASN A 12 -0.54 23.51 -4.72
C ASN A 12 -1.26 22.17 -4.87
N TYR A 13 -0.92 21.20 -4.03
CA TYR A 13 -1.65 19.93 -3.92
C TYR A 13 -3.09 20.19 -3.47
N LYS A 14 -4.07 19.59 -4.15
CA LYS A 14 -5.49 19.77 -3.85
C LYS A 14 -5.98 18.60 -2.98
N ALA A 15 -7.04 18.82 -2.23
CA ALA A 15 -7.68 17.79 -1.39
C ALA A 15 -8.07 16.49 -2.13
N GLY A 16 -8.15 16.51 -3.47
CA GLY A 16 -8.41 15.32 -4.29
C GLY A 16 -7.25 14.31 -4.34
N ASP A 17 -6.01 14.76 -4.19
CA ASP A 17 -4.82 13.90 -4.29
C ASP A 17 -4.72 12.95 -3.09
N MET A 18 -5.16 13.41 -1.91
CA MET A 18 -5.22 12.61 -0.69
C MET A 18 -6.26 11.49 -0.76
N LYS A 19 -7.43 11.79 -1.37
CA LYS A 19 -8.52 10.82 -1.50
C LYS A 19 -8.14 9.69 -2.46
N GLN A 20 -7.47 10.04 -3.56
CA GLN A 20 -6.97 9.06 -4.52
C GLN A 20 -5.86 8.19 -3.94
N LEU A 21 -5.01 8.76 -3.07
CA LEU A 21 -4.02 8.00 -2.32
C LEU A 21 -4.70 7.03 -1.34
N GLU A 22 -5.67 7.49 -0.55
CA GLU A 22 -6.43 6.64 0.38
C GLU A 22 -7.14 5.48 -0.34
N GLU A 23 -7.70 5.74 -1.52
CA GLU A 23 -8.32 4.72 -2.38
C GLU A 23 -7.29 3.69 -2.91
N ASN A 24 -6.04 4.10 -3.15
CA ASN A 24 -4.99 3.26 -3.71
C ASN A 24 -4.23 2.43 -2.67
N ILE A 25 -3.93 3.01 -1.50
CA ILE A 25 -3.04 2.43 -0.49
C ILE A 25 -3.73 2.07 0.82
N GLY A 26 -5.00 2.46 1.01
CA GLY A 26 -5.68 2.35 2.29
C GLY A 26 -5.34 3.53 3.21
N HIS A 27 -5.24 3.30 4.51
CA HIS A 27 -5.04 4.39 5.48
C HIS A 27 -3.67 5.08 5.31
N VAL A 28 -3.68 6.34 4.87
CA VAL A 28 -2.49 7.19 4.75
C VAL A 28 -1.95 7.52 6.16
N PRO A 29 -0.69 7.19 6.50
CA PRO A 29 -0.12 7.53 7.80
C PRO A 29 -0.23 9.03 8.09
N VAL A 30 -0.54 9.40 9.34
CA VAL A 30 -0.75 10.81 9.75
C VAL A 30 0.45 11.69 9.39
N PHE A 31 1.67 11.16 9.52
CA PHE A 31 2.90 11.84 9.12
C PHE A 31 2.92 12.25 7.63
N PHE A 32 2.28 11.50 6.74
CA PHE A 32 2.29 11.81 5.30
C PHE A 32 1.49 13.08 4.99
N ARG A 33 0.44 13.38 5.78
CA ARG A 33 -0.30 14.64 5.70
C ARG A 33 0.55 15.84 6.07
N ASP A 34 1.42 15.68 7.05
CA ASP A 34 2.34 16.73 7.49
C ASP A 34 3.52 16.86 6.51
N LEU A 35 3.95 15.76 5.89
CA LEU A 35 5.02 15.72 4.90
C LEU A 35 4.72 16.62 3.69
N ALA A 36 3.47 16.68 3.24
CA ALA A 36 3.07 17.58 2.16
C ALA A 36 3.35 19.07 2.45
N LYS A 37 3.41 19.46 3.73
CA LYS A 37 3.71 20.82 4.17
C LYS A 37 5.17 21.01 4.56
N SER A 38 5.77 20.04 5.24
CA SER A 38 7.12 20.15 5.79
C SER A 38 8.22 19.85 4.76
N ASP A 39 7.97 18.92 3.83
CA ASP A 39 8.89 18.56 2.74
C ASP A 39 8.11 18.13 1.48
N PRO A 40 7.68 19.11 0.66
CA PRO A 40 6.90 18.82 -0.55
C PRO A 40 7.65 17.98 -1.58
N ALA A 41 8.98 18.09 -1.64
CA ALA A 41 9.80 17.34 -2.60
C ALA A 41 9.84 15.85 -2.24
N MET A 42 10.01 15.54 -0.95
CA MET A 42 9.92 14.16 -0.47
C MET A 42 8.51 13.58 -0.65
N HIS A 43 7.47 14.38 -0.36
CA HIS A 43 6.08 13.97 -0.58
C HIS A 43 5.81 13.60 -2.05
N GLU A 44 6.23 14.44 -3.00
CA GLU A 44 6.09 14.17 -4.43
C GLU A 44 6.85 12.91 -4.87
N ALA A 45 8.07 12.72 -4.36
CA ALA A 45 8.88 11.55 -4.68
C ALA A 45 8.22 10.24 -4.22
N VAL A 46 7.66 10.22 -3.01
CA VAL A 46 6.94 9.04 -2.50
C VAL A 46 5.69 8.76 -3.31
N LEU A 47 4.89 9.78 -3.65
CA LEU A 47 3.70 9.60 -4.48
C LEU A 47 4.03 9.03 -5.87
N LYS A 48 5.10 9.51 -6.50
CA LYS A 48 5.54 8.98 -7.80
C LYS A 48 5.95 7.51 -7.70
N LEU A 49 6.69 7.16 -6.65
CA LEU A 49 7.11 5.78 -6.42
C LEU A 49 5.91 4.86 -6.19
N ASP A 50 4.98 5.28 -5.33
CA ASP A 50 3.77 4.52 -5.01
C ASP A 50 2.93 4.25 -6.28
N ASN A 51 2.64 5.30 -7.05
CA ASN A 51 1.91 5.18 -8.30
C ASN A 51 2.61 4.24 -9.30
N TYR A 52 3.94 4.33 -9.42
CA TYR A 52 4.70 3.46 -10.31
C TYR A 52 4.62 1.99 -9.89
N ILE A 53 4.79 1.70 -8.59
CA ILE A 53 4.73 0.33 -8.06
C ILE A 53 3.35 -0.30 -8.31
N TRP A 54 2.26 0.43 -8.05
CA TRP A 54 0.90 -0.10 -8.13
C TRP A 54 0.26 -0.03 -9.52
N SER A 55 0.88 0.63 -10.49
CA SER A 55 0.37 0.68 -11.87
C SER A 55 0.30 -0.73 -12.47
N ASP A 56 -0.75 -1.02 -13.25
CA ASP A 56 -0.87 -2.29 -13.96
C ASP A 56 0.28 -2.49 -14.96
N GLY A 57 0.70 -3.75 -15.13
CA GLY A 57 1.72 -4.15 -16.10
C GLY A 57 1.62 -5.66 -16.36
N ALA A 58 2.76 -6.35 -16.42
CA ALA A 58 2.76 -7.82 -16.49
C ALA A 58 2.06 -8.48 -15.29
N LEU A 59 2.05 -7.79 -14.14
CA LEU A 59 1.20 -8.10 -13.00
C LEU A 59 0.17 -6.99 -12.82
N SER A 60 -1.08 -7.37 -12.61
CA SER A 60 -2.13 -6.43 -12.26
C SER A 60 -1.92 -5.87 -10.86
N ARG A 61 -2.48 -4.70 -10.59
CA ARG A 61 -2.52 -4.10 -9.25
C ARG A 61 -3.11 -5.07 -8.22
N LYS A 62 -4.12 -5.83 -8.60
CA LYS A 62 -4.76 -6.86 -7.78
C LYS A 62 -3.77 -7.97 -7.38
N GLN A 63 -3.00 -8.48 -8.33
CA GLN A 63 -1.96 -9.48 -8.07
C GLN A 63 -0.87 -8.93 -7.14
N LYS A 64 -0.40 -7.70 -7.40
CA LYS A 64 0.58 -7.02 -6.54
C LYS A 64 0.05 -6.81 -5.12
N LYS A 65 -1.24 -6.53 -4.96
CA LYS A 65 -1.87 -6.37 -3.65
C LYS A 65 -1.89 -7.68 -2.85
N LEU A 66 -2.21 -8.80 -3.49
CA LEU A 66 -2.14 -10.13 -2.87
C LEU A 66 -0.71 -10.48 -2.42
N MET A 67 0.29 -10.15 -3.23
CA MET A 67 1.70 -10.31 -2.84
C MET A 67 2.05 -9.45 -1.62
N ALA A 68 1.59 -8.20 -1.58
CA ALA A 68 1.84 -7.30 -0.46
C ALA A 68 1.20 -7.80 0.84
N ILE A 69 -0.02 -8.36 0.77
CA ILE A 69 -0.67 -9.02 1.92
C ILE A 69 0.17 -10.21 2.41
N ALA A 70 0.64 -11.06 1.49
CA ALA A 70 1.44 -12.23 1.84
C ALA A 70 2.76 -11.83 2.54
N ILE A 71 3.42 -10.78 2.07
CA ILE A 71 4.65 -10.22 2.68
C ILE A 71 4.34 -9.64 4.07
N ALA A 72 3.33 -8.78 4.19
CA ALA A 72 2.96 -8.18 5.46
C ALA A 72 2.56 -9.23 6.52
N ALA A 73 1.79 -10.25 6.12
CA ALA A 73 1.43 -11.37 6.98
C ALA A 73 2.67 -12.20 7.39
N SER A 74 3.63 -12.41 6.49
CA SER A 74 4.88 -13.14 6.80
C SER A 74 5.73 -12.42 7.86
N MET A 75 5.69 -11.09 7.87
CA MET A 75 6.38 -10.25 8.85
C MET A 75 5.60 -10.08 10.15
N ARG A 76 4.29 -10.41 10.15
CA ARG A 76 3.35 -10.13 11.24
C ARG A 76 3.37 -8.63 11.63
N ASP A 77 3.30 -7.78 10.62
CA ASP A 77 3.24 -6.32 10.77
C ASP A 77 1.77 -5.88 10.77
N ASP A 78 1.24 -5.52 11.96
CA ASP A 78 -0.17 -5.14 12.15
C ASP A 78 -0.58 -4.01 11.20
N HIS A 79 0.24 -2.96 11.17
CA HIS A 79 -0.08 -1.74 10.44
C HIS A 79 -0.05 -1.99 8.93
N ALA A 80 1.01 -2.64 8.44
CA ALA A 80 1.13 -2.93 7.01
C ALA A 80 0.05 -3.91 6.56
N LEU A 81 -0.21 -4.97 7.32
CA LEU A 81 -1.21 -5.99 6.97
C LEU A 81 -2.61 -5.37 6.91
N HIS A 82 -2.99 -4.61 7.93
CA HIS A 82 -4.28 -3.92 7.96
C HIS A 82 -4.45 -2.99 6.75
N ALA A 83 -3.44 -2.16 6.46
CA ALA A 83 -3.48 -1.22 5.33
C ALA A 83 -3.62 -1.94 3.98
N GLN A 84 -2.87 -3.04 3.76
CA GLN A 84 -2.96 -3.80 2.51
C GLN A 84 -4.31 -4.50 2.37
N LEU A 85 -4.87 -5.06 3.44
CA LEU A 85 -6.18 -5.72 3.41
C LEU A 85 -7.33 -4.72 3.16
N GLN A 86 -7.28 -3.52 3.77
CA GLN A 86 -8.25 -2.45 3.47
C GLN A 86 -8.19 -2.04 2.00
N GLY A 87 -6.99 -1.73 1.50
CA GLY A 87 -6.79 -1.39 0.08
C GLY A 87 -7.22 -2.51 -0.86
N ALA A 88 -7.07 -3.78 -0.46
CA ALA A 88 -7.49 -4.93 -1.25
C ALA A 88 -9.02 -5.00 -1.41
N LYS A 89 -9.79 -4.68 -0.36
CA LYS A 89 -11.27 -4.63 -0.42
C LYS A 89 -11.74 -3.62 -1.48
N HIS A 90 -11.10 -2.46 -1.56
CA HIS A 90 -11.41 -1.43 -2.57
C HIS A 90 -11.09 -1.86 -4.01
N LEU A 91 -10.14 -2.77 -4.19
CA LEU A 91 -9.73 -3.30 -5.50
C LEU A 91 -10.55 -4.53 -5.95
N GLY A 92 -11.61 -4.89 -5.23
CA GLY A 92 -12.42 -6.07 -5.54
C GLY A 92 -11.65 -7.38 -5.37
N VAL A 93 -10.65 -7.40 -4.48
CA VAL A 93 -10.07 -8.65 -3.97
C VAL A 93 -11.13 -9.38 -3.16
N THR A 94 -11.17 -10.70 -3.31
CA THR A 94 -12.07 -11.57 -2.55
C THR A 94 -11.34 -12.23 -1.39
N MET A 95 -12.09 -12.63 -0.36
CA MET A 95 -11.52 -13.41 0.74
C MET A 95 -10.90 -14.73 0.27
N ALA A 96 -11.41 -15.31 -0.82
CA ALA A 96 -10.86 -16.54 -1.42
C ALA A 96 -9.46 -16.31 -2.01
N GLU A 97 -9.23 -15.18 -2.67
CA GLU A 97 -7.91 -14.82 -3.21
C GLU A 97 -6.90 -14.51 -2.09
N VAL A 98 -7.35 -13.83 -1.02
CA VAL A 98 -6.52 -13.60 0.18
C VAL A 98 -6.13 -14.93 0.82
N GLU A 99 -7.08 -15.85 0.96
CA GLU A 99 -6.86 -17.19 1.49
C GLU A 99 -5.81 -17.96 0.68
N GLU A 100 -5.84 -17.91 -0.66
CA GLU A 100 -4.81 -18.53 -1.49
C GLU A 100 -3.42 -17.91 -1.28
N ALA A 101 -3.34 -16.58 -1.16
CA ALA A 101 -2.08 -15.89 -0.84
C ALA A 101 -1.54 -16.31 0.54
N LEU A 102 -2.41 -16.41 1.55
CA LEU A 102 -2.02 -16.83 2.90
C LEU A 102 -1.55 -18.29 2.95
N ARG A 103 -2.06 -19.18 2.10
CA ARG A 103 -1.53 -20.57 2.00
C ARG A 103 -0.10 -20.60 1.50
N VAL A 104 0.28 -19.68 0.60
CA VAL A 104 1.69 -19.51 0.20
C VAL A 104 2.51 -18.97 1.37
N THR A 105 2.00 -17.97 2.10
CA THR A 105 2.63 -17.47 3.33
C THR A 105 2.81 -18.57 4.37
N PHE A 106 1.84 -19.47 4.55
CA PHE A 106 1.98 -20.63 5.43
C PHE A 106 3.17 -21.50 5.02
N MET A 107 3.24 -21.88 3.75
CA MET A 107 4.29 -22.77 3.25
C MET A 107 5.70 -22.21 3.50
N LEU A 108 5.88 -20.89 3.40
CA LEU A 108 7.20 -20.25 3.46
C LEU A 108 7.53 -19.61 4.81
N ALA A 109 6.53 -19.21 5.61
CA ALA A 109 6.70 -18.46 6.85
C ALA A 109 5.99 -19.11 8.06
N GLY A 110 5.40 -20.29 7.90
CA GLY A 110 4.82 -21.10 8.97
C GLY A 110 3.40 -20.71 9.40
N MET A 111 2.79 -21.56 10.22
CA MET A 111 1.40 -21.36 10.69
C MET A 111 1.17 -20.02 11.42
N PRO A 112 2.10 -19.49 12.25
CA PRO A 112 1.88 -18.22 12.93
C PRO A 112 1.57 -17.06 11.96
N SER A 113 2.28 -17.00 10.85
CA SER A 113 2.09 -15.98 9.81
C SER A 113 0.73 -16.11 9.11
N TYR A 114 0.32 -17.35 8.83
CA TYR A 114 -1.01 -17.63 8.25
C TYR A 114 -2.14 -17.25 9.19
N VAL A 115 -2.09 -17.71 10.45
CA VAL A 115 -3.16 -17.44 11.44
C VAL A 115 -3.30 -15.95 11.66
N TYR A 116 -2.18 -15.25 11.77
CA TYR A 116 -2.15 -13.80 11.92
C TYR A 116 -2.80 -13.09 10.72
N GLY A 117 -2.39 -13.43 9.49
CA GLY A 117 -3.02 -12.94 8.27
C GLY A 117 -4.51 -13.24 8.19
N LYS A 118 -4.91 -14.45 8.57
CA LYS A 118 -6.30 -14.93 8.50
C LYS A 118 -7.21 -14.20 9.48
N THR A 119 -6.76 -13.99 10.70
CA THR A 119 -7.51 -13.27 11.73
C THR A 119 -7.79 -11.83 11.29
N GLU A 120 -6.76 -11.12 10.81
CA GLU A 120 -6.93 -9.73 10.35
C GLU A 120 -7.82 -9.64 9.10
N ALA A 121 -7.64 -10.54 8.14
CA ALA A 121 -8.47 -10.60 6.95
C ALA A 121 -9.95 -10.89 7.29
N ALA A 122 -10.21 -11.74 8.29
CA ALA A 122 -11.56 -12.05 8.73
C ALA A 122 -12.29 -10.84 9.34
N GLU A 123 -11.57 -9.88 9.92
CA GLU A 123 -12.17 -8.63 10.43
C GLU A 123 -12.54 -7.67 9.29
N ILE A 124 -11.73 -7.60 8.24
CA ILE A 124 -11.89 -6.64 7.14
C ILE A 124 -12.89 -7.11 6.09
N PHE A 125 -12.92 -8.40 5.79
CA PHE A 125 -13.76 -9.00 4.73
C PHE A 125 -15.14 -9.49 5.22
N LYS A 126 -15.58 -9.00 6.39
CA LYS A 126 -16.99 -9.09 6.81
C LYS A 126 -17.90 -8.33 5.84
#